data_AF-A0A523BWW0-F1
#
_entry.id   AF-A0A523BWW0-F1
#
_cell.length_a   1.000
_cell.length_b   1.000
_cell.length_c   1.000
_cell.angle_alpha   90.00
_cell.angle_beta   90.00
_cell.angle_gamma   90.00
#
_symmetry.space_group_name_H-M   'P 1'
#
loop_
_entity.id
_entity.type
_entity.pdbx_description
1 polymer ?
#
loop_
_entity_poly.entity_id
_entity_poly.type
_entity_poly.pdbx_seq_one_letter_code
_entity_poly.pdbx_strand_id
1 'polypeptide(L)'
;MKGELEKNIVKRIKVNLDKCIGCRACELACSVFHANPKYSSVNPAMSRIQVVIDPLNDEYVPIRACDYSKAGCDGRRVYTINGKEYSECSFCGTVCPTRDLFKEPDSGLPLKCDMCEDDPPQKEPLCVQVCQVGALVYEEEEEEVEEEVRPDEMEIGLKSLIDKYGLEKLADTFARMSQKV
;
A
#
# COMPACT_ATOMS: atom_id res chain seq x y z
N MET A 1 27.54 7.31 3.95
CA MET A 1 28.06 7.39 2.57
C MET A 1 26.92 7.98 1.77
N LYS A 2 27.10 9.14 1.13
CA LYS A 2 26.08 9.71 0.25
C LYS A 2 26.02 8.82 -0.99
N GLY A 3 24.84 8.33 -1.37
CA GLY A 3 24.68 7.53 -2.57
C GLY A 3 25.07 8.34 -3.81
N GLU A 4 25.51 7.67 -4.87
CA GLU A 4 25.70 8.34 -6.16
C GLU A 4 24.33 8.82 -6.66
N LEU A 5 24.25 10.07 -7.09
CA LEU A 5 23.04 10.66 -7.65
C LEU A 5 22.91 10.18 -9.09
N GLU A 6 21.87 9.40 -9.38
CA GLU A 6 21.53 8.98 -10.74
C GLU A 6 20.22 9.63 -11.18
N LYS A 7 20.09 9.90 -12.49
CA LYS A 7 18.83 10.36 -13.06
C LYS A 7 17.84 9.21 -13.07
N ASN A 8 16.78 9.33 -12.29
CA ASN A 8 15.75 8.32 -12.19
C ASN A 8 14.38 8.93 -12.49
N ILE A 9 13.48 8.10 -13.03
CA ILE A 9 12.09 8.50 -13.30
C ILE A 9 11.32 8.41 -11.98
N VAL A 10 10.92 9.56 -11.45
CA VAL A 10 10.07 9.66 -10.26
C VAL A 10 8.60 9.56 -10.68
N LYS A 11 7.93 8.55 -10.13
CA LYS A 11 6.54 8.21 -10.41
C LYS A 11 5.62 8.81 -9.36
N ARG A 12 4.60 9.58 -9.76
CA ARG A 12 3.68 10.28 -8.85
C ARG A 12 2.23 9.92 -9.16
N ILE A 13 1.42 9.79 -8.12
CA ILE A 13 -0.04 9.75 -8.24
C ILE A 13 -0.58 10.98 -7.51
N LYS A 14 -1.09 11.95 -8.26
CA LYS A 14 -1.81 13.09 -7.70
C LYS A 14 -3.19 12.63 -7.25
N VAL A 15 -3.53 12.98 -6.01
CA VAL A 15 -4.81 12.65 -5.39
C VAL A 15 -5.61 13.93 -5.19
N ASN A 16 -6.76 14.05 -5.85
CA ASN A 16 -7.70 15.15 -5.69
C ASN A 16 -8.95 14.65 -4.96
N LEU A 17 -9.09 15.06 -3.69
CA LEU A 17 -10.18 14.65 -2.82
C LEU A 17 -11.54 15.22 -3.26
N ASP A 18 -11.57 16.43 -3.83
CA ASP A 18 -12.80 17.09 -4.28
C ASP A 18 -13.45 16.35 -5.47
N LYS A 19 -12.68 15.52 -6.18
CA LYS A 19 -13.17 14.69 -7.28
C LYS A 19 -13.53 13.27 -6.84
N CYS A 20 -13.09 12.83 -5.66
CA CYS A 20 -13.31 11.47 -5.21
C CYS A 20 -14.77 11.27 -4.80
N ILE A 21 -15.44 10.31 -5.42
CA ILE A 21 -16.86 10.00 -5.13
C ILE A 21 -17.02 8.77 -4.22
N GLY A 22 -15.94 8.27 -3.61
CA GLY A 22 -15.99 7.12 -2.71
C GLY A 22 -16.43 5.79 -3.34
N CYS A 23 -16.37 5.64 -4.67
CA CYS A 23 -16.88 4.45 -5.36
C CYS A 23 -16.06 3.16 -5.14
N ARG A 24 -14.84 3.27 -4.62
CA ARG A 24 -13.91 2.16 -4.34
C ARG A 24 -13.54 1.29 -5.55
N ALA A 25 -13.72 1.81 -6.77
CA ALA A 25 -13.28 1.12 -8.00
C ALA A 25 -11.77 0.85 -8.00
N CYS A 26 -10.98 1.77 -7.44
CA CYS A 26 -9.54 1.60 -7.25
C CYS A 26 -9.21 0.39 -6.37
N GLU A 27 -9.99 0.14 -5.32
CA GLU A 27 -9.76 -0.98 -4.41
C GLU A 27 -10.01 -2.31 -5.12
N LEU A 28 -11.14 -2.40 -5.83
CA LEU A 28 -11.53 -3.56 -6.62
C LEU A 28 -10.46 -3.87 -7.67
N ALA A 29 -10.11 -2.91 -8.52
CA ALA A 29 -9.14 -3.10 -9.59
C ALA A 29 -7.78 -3.57 -9.07
N CYS A 30 -7.28 -2.95 -8.00
CA CYS A 30 -6.01 -3.34 -7.40
C CYS A 30 -6.08 -4.75 -6.79
N SER A 31 -7.16 -5.11 -6.08
CA SER A 31 -7.28 -6.46 -5.49
C SER A 31 -7.39 -7.56 -6.54
N VAL A 32 -8.13 -7.32 -7.63
CA VAL A 32 -8.30 -8.27 -8.72
C VAL A 32 -6.98 -8.51 -9.45
N PHE A 33 -6.23 -7.43 -9.68
CA PHE A 33 -4.93 -7.50 -10.33
C PHE A 33 -3.93 -8.36 -9.58
N HIS A 34 -3.92 -8.25 -8.25
CA HIS A 34 -3.01 -8.97 -7.37
C HIS A 34 -3.58 -10.32 -6.87
N ALA A 35 -4.71 -10.77 -7.42
CA ALA A 35 -5.16 -12.13 -7.19
C ALA A 35 -4.12 -13.11 -7.75
N ASN A 36 -4.06 -14.32 -7.18
CA ASN A 36 -3.21 -15.38 -7.69
C ASN A 36 -4.07 -16.62 -8.02
N PRO A 37 -4.28 -16.97 -9.30
CA PRO A 37 -3.79 -16.30 -10.51
C PRO A 37 -4.36 -14.89 -10.73
N LYS A 38 -3.67 -14.03 -11.50
CA LYS A 38 -4.14 -12.66 -11.79
C LYS A 38 -5.58 -12.66 -12.30
N TYR A 39 -6.40 -11.75 -11.80
CA TYR A 39 -7.82 -11.59 -12.13
C TYR A 39 -8.76 -12.74 -11.71
N SER A 40 -8.28 -13.74 -10.98
CA SER A 40 -9.10 -14.91 -10.60
C SER A 40 -10.13 -14.64 -9.50
N SER A 41 -9.93 -13.62 -8.67
CA SER A 41 -10.80 -13.30 -7.54
C SER A 41 -10.77 -11.81 -7.22
N VAL A 42 -11.71 -11.35 -6.39
CA VAL A 42 -11.82 -9.96 -5.95
C VAL A 42 -11.96 -9.91 -4.44
N ASN A 43 -11.12 -9.09 -3.78
CA ASN A 43 -11.22 -8.86 -2.35
C ASN A 43 -10.65 -7.47 -1.99
N PRO A 44 -11.50 -6.44 -1.78
CA PRO A 44 -11.03 -5.10 -1.42
C PRO A 44 -10.12 -5.04 -0.18
N ALA A 45 -10.22 -6.00 0.75
CA ALA A 45 -9.31 -6.08 1.89
C ALA A 45 -7.86 -6.41 1.49
N MET A 46 -7.66 -7.06 0.34
CA MET A 46 -6.35 -7.35 -0.28
C MET A 46 -5.82 -6.21 -1.14
N SER A 47 -6.52 -5.07 -1.17
CA SER A 47 -6.13 -3.94 -2.00
C SER A 47 -4.98 -3.15 -1.40
N ARG A 48 -4.01 -2.78 -2.25
CA ARG A 48 -2.87 -1.92 -1.89
C ARG A 48 -3.20 -0.43 -1.99
N ILE A 49 -4.46 -0.09 -2.29
CA ILE A 49 -5.05 1.23 -2.16
C ILE A 49 -6.41 1.06 -1.48
N GLN A 50 -6.70 1.84 -0.44
CA GLN A 50 -7.96 1.78 0.30
C GLN A 50 -8.48 3.20 0.53
N VAL A 51 -9.79 3.40 0.40
CA VAL A 51 -10.43 4.70 0.60
C VAL A 51 -10.93 4.77 2.04
N VAL A 52 -10.42 5.73 2.80
CA VAL A 52 -11.02 6.11 4.09
C VAL A 52 -12.30 6.85 3.79
N ILE A 53 -13.42 6.30 4.26
CA ILE A 53 -14.76 6.81 3.98
C ILE A 53 -15.49 7.10 5.29
N ASP A 54 -15.89 8.35 5.47
CA ASP A 54 -16.90 8.77 6.44
C ASP A 54 -17.95 9.63 5.70
N PRO A 55 -19.10 9.04 5.30
CA PRO A 55 -20.11 9.75 4.53
C PRO A 55 -20.80 10.87 5.32
N LEU A 56 -20.82 10.80 6.66
CA LEU A 56 -21.43 11.83 7.49
C LEU A 56 -20.58 13.10 7.54
N ASN A 57 -19.27 12.93 7.35
CA ASN A 57 -18.28 13.99 7.30
C ASN A 57 -17.82 14.32 5.86
N ASP A 58 -18.46 13.73 4.84
CA ASP A 58 -18.08 13.87 3.42
C ASP A 58 -16.63 13.42 3.12
N GLU A 59 -16.03 12.58 3.97
CA GLU A 59 -14.62 12.15 3.88
C GLU A 59 -14.44 11.02 2.88
N TYR A 60 -13.60 11.24 1.86
CA TYR A 60 -13.25 10.25 0.83
C TYR A 60 -11.75 10.32 0.49
N VAL A 61 -10.91 9.71 1.32
CA VAL A 61 -9.44 9.81 1.22
C VAL A 61 -8.83 8.50 0.70
N PRO A 62 -8.46 8.39 -0.59
CA PRO A 62 -7.76 7.23 -1.10
C PRO A 62 -6.30 7.26 -0.65
N ILE A 63 -5.90 6.28 0.16
CA ILE A 63 -4.54 6.09 0.65
C ILE A 63 -3.95 4.81 0.08
N ARG A 64 -2.65 4.84 -0.25
CA ARG A 64 -1.91 3.68 -0.76
C ARG A 64 -1.08 3.04 0.34
N ALA A 65 -0.89 1.74 0.24
CA ALA A 65 0.00 1.00 1.11
C ALA A 65 1.45 1.43 0.90
N CYS A 66 2.08 1.90 1.97
CA CYS A 66 3.49 2.29 2.02
C CYS A 66 4.30 1.20 2.74
N ASP A 67 5.36 1.57 3.45
CA ASP A 67 6.20 0.62 4.17
C ASP A 67 5.55 0.04 5.41
N TYR A 68 6.03 -1.15 5.78
CA TYR A 68 5.71 -1.81 7.02
C TYR A 68 6.44 -1.17 8.20
N SER A 69 5.71 -0.91 9.28
CA SER A 69 6.26 -0.49 10.55
C SER A 69 6.06 -1.56 11.62
N LYS A 70 7.11 -1.80 12.41
CA LYS A 70 7.05 -2.69 13.58
C LYS A 70 6.21 -2.12 14.73
N ALA A 71 6.13 -0.80 14.83
CA ALA A 71 5.47 -0.10 15.94
C ALA A 71 4.53 1.01 15.45
N GLY A 72 3.53 1.33 16.26
CA GLY A 72 2.73 2.54 16.09
C GLY A 72 3.51 3.79 16.50
N CYS A 73 3.05 4.97 16.08
CA CYS A 73 3.59 6.23 16.57
C CYS A 73 3.26 6.43 18.06
N ASP A 74 4.13 7.12 18.80
CA ASP A 74 3.87 7.54 20.19
C ASP A 74 2.63 8.46 20.30
N GLY A 75 2.36 9.22 19.23
CA GLY A 75 1.18 10.06 19.10
C GLY A 75 0.56 9.92 17.71
N ARG A 76 -0.77 9.78 17.68
CA ARG A 76 -1.55 9.70 16.45
C ARG A 76 -2.03 11.09 16.05
N ARG A 77 -2.40 11.25 14.77
CA ARG A 77 -2.75 12.55 14.19
C ARG A 77 -4.19 12.56 13.69
N VAL A 78 -4.85 13.66 13.97
CA VAL A 78 -6.14 14.07 13.40
C VAL A 78 -5.87 15.39 12.68
N TYR A 79 -6.44 15.58 11.50
CA TYR A 79 -6.20 16.76 10.68
C TYR A 79 -7.50 17.54 10.51
N THR A 80 -7.43 18.87 10.66
CA THR A 80 -8.53 19.76 10.29
C THR A 80 -8.12 20.55 9.06
N ILE A 81 -8.84 20.39 7.95
CA ILE A 81 -8.59 21.10 6.70
C ILE A 81 -9.88 21.80 6.30
N ASN A 82 -9.83 23.12 6.11
CA ASN A 82 -10.99 23.93 5.74
C ASN A 82 -12.22 23.74 6.67
N GLY A 83 -11.97 23.57 7.97
CA GLY A 83 -13.02 23.39 8.99
C GLY A 83 -13.59 21.97 9.09
N LYS A 84 -13.16 21.03 8.25
CA LYS A 84 -13.51 19.61 8.33
C LYS A 84 -12.44 18.84 9.08
N GLU A 85 -12.84 18.08 10.10
CA GLU A 85 -11.97 17.19 10.86
C GLU A 85 -11.94 15.80 10.22
N TYR A 86 -10.77 15.33 9.82
CA TYR A 86 -10.59 14.03 9.18
C TYR A 86 -10.33 12.93 10.20
N SER A 87 -10.70 11.69 9.85
CA SER A 87 -10.47 10.53 10.70
C SER A 87 -9.02 10.38 11.14
N GLU A 88 -8.79 9.85 12.35
CA GLU A 88 -7.44 9.59 12.86
C GLU A 88 -6.62 8.77 11.85
N CYS A 89 -5.40 9.23 11.54
CA CYS A 89 -4.49 8.59 10.58
C CYS A 89 -5.02 8.46 9.14
N SER A 90 -6.05 9.20 8.71
CA SER A 90 -6.69 9.04 7.39
C SER A 90 -5.81 9.37 6.18
N PHE A 91 -4.65 9.99 6.39
CA PHE A 91 -3.65 10.27 5.36
C PHE A 91 -2.43 9.34 5.42
N CYS A 92 -2.46 8.32 6.29
CA CYS A 92 -1.31 7.43 6.51
C CYS A 92 -1.40 6.15 5.67
N GLY A 93 -0.39 5.93 4.83
CA GLY A 93 -0.23 4.70 4.04
C GLY A 93 0.50 3.55 4.74
N THR A 94 1.14 3.78 5.89
CA THR A 94 2.00 2.80 6.57
C THR A 94 1.24 1.54 6.98
N VAL A 95 1.79 0.37 6.71
CA VAL A 95 1.26 -0.90 7.26
C VAL A 95 1.57 -0.94 8.74
N CYS A 96 0.60 -0.53 9.56
CA CYS A 96 0.78 -0.21 10.97
C CYS A 96 0.19 -1.32 11.86
N PRO A 97 0.83 -1.70 12.98
CA PRO A 97 0.31 -2.73 13.87
C PRO A 97 -1.01 -2.32 14.55
N THR A 98 -1.36 -1.03 14.60
CA THR A 98 -2.50 -0.53 15.37
C THR A 98 -3.84 -0.46 14.61
N ARG A 99 -3.88 -0.89 13.35
CA ARG A 99 -5.07 -0.92 12.49
C ARG A 99 -4.94 -2.02 11.43
N ASP A 100 -6.02 -2.35 10.73
CA ASP A 100 -6.03 -3.48 9.78
C ASP A 100 -5.76 -3.09 8.32
N LEU A 101 -5.67 -1.79 8.04
CA LEU A 101 -5.41 -1.31 6.68
C LEU A 101 -4.06 -1.84 6.16
N PHE A 102 -4.09 -2.33 4.91
CA PHE A 102 -2.96 -2.90 4.18
C PHE A 102 -2.35 -4.16 4.80
N LYS A 103 -3.18 -4.99 5.43
CA LYS A 103 -2.81 -6.35 5.85
C LYS A 103 -3.69 -7.36 5.13
N GLU A 104 -3.10 -8.46 4.69
CA GLU A 104 -3.88 -9.60 4.26
C GLU A 104 -4.83 -10.05 5.39
N PRO A 105 -6.13 -10.22 5.13
CA PRO A 105 -7.12 -10.46 6.17
C PRO A 105 -6.92 -11.81 6.88
N ASP A 106 -6.38 -12.81 6.18
CA ASP A 106 -6.20 -14.15 6.74
C ASP A 106 -4.85 -14.30 7.45
N SER A 107 -3.76 -13.88 6.80
CA SER A 107 -2.39 -14.09 7.29
C SER A 107 -1.89 -12.95 8.18
N GLY A 108 -2.43 -11.74 8.01
CA GLY A 108 -1.91 -10.50 8.58
C GLY A 108 -0.61 -10.02 7.94
N LEU A 109 -0.21 -10.57 6.79
CA LEU A 109 0.99 -10.15 6.07
C LEU A 109 0.81 -8.73 5.51
N PRO A 110 1.88 -7.93 5.50
CA PRO A 110 1.82 -6.56 5.00
C PRO A 110 1.66 -6.53 3.48
N LEU A 111 0.71 -5.73 3.01
CA LEU A 111 0.52 -5.41 1.61
C LEU A 111 1.31 -4.13 1.29
N LYS A 112 2.03 -4.09 0.18
CA LYS A 112 2.75 -2.89 -0.30
C LYS A 112 2.33 -2.54 -1.71
N CYS A 113 2.13 -1.25 -1.99
CA CYS A 113 1.87 -0.79 -3.34
C CYS A 113 3.18 -0.83 -4.14
N ASP A 114 3.15 -1.54 -5.25
CA ASP A 114 4.26 -1.75 -6.17
C ASP A 114 4.15 -0.85 -7.41
N MET A 115 3.23 0.12 -7.42
CA MET A 115 2.92 0.96 -8.59
C MET A 115 2.45 0.19 -9.84
N CYS A 116 2.02 -1.06 -9.71
CA CYS A 116 1.77 -1.96 -10.85
C CYS A 116 3.02 -2.10 -11.75
N GLU A 117 4.20 -2.20 -11.13
CA GLU A 117 5.47 -2.54 -11.77
C GLU A 117 5.64 -4.07 -11.86
N ASP A 118 4.61 -4.76 -12.34
CA ASP A 118 4.69 -6.18 -12.67
C ASP A 118 5.56 -6.43 -13.92
N ASP A 119 5.70 -7.69 -14.33
CA ASP A 119 6.45 -8.06 -15.54
C ASP A 119 5.49 -8.53 -16.66
N PRO A 120 5.31 -7.74 -17.75
CA PRO A 120 5.82 -6.38 -17.96
C PRO A 120 5.03 -5.31 -17.18
N PRO A 121 5.61 -4.12 -16.92
CA PRO A 121 4.97 -3.09 -16.10
C PRO A 121 3.77 -2.49 -16.83
N GLN A 122 2.75 -2.10 -16.06
CA GLN A 122 1.61 -1.39 -16.62
C GLN A 122 2.02 0.03 -17.05
N LYS A 123 1.38 0.54 -18.12
CA LYS A 123 1.62 1.91 -18.58
C LYS A 123 1.27 2.96 -17.50
N GLU A 124 0.22 2.69 -16.73
CA GLU A 124 -0.16 3.46 -15.56
C GLU A 124 -0.86 2.52 -14.55
N PRO A 125 -0.85 2.82 -13.24
CA PRO A 125 -1.47 1.96 -12.23
C PRO A 125 -2.96 1.74 -12.49
N LEU A 126 -3.46 0.51 -12.27
CA LEU A 126 -4.86 0.18 -12.53
C LEU A 126 -5.86 1.03 -11.74
N CYS A 127 -5.49 1.45 -10.52
CA CYS A 127 -6.31 2.35 -9.72
C CYS A 127 -6.51 3.73 -10.37
N VAL A 128 -5.53 4.20 -11.15
CA VAL A 128 -5.62 5.41 -11.96
C VAL A 128 -6.49 5.16 -13.19
N GLN A 129 -6.25 4.06 -13.93
CA GLN A 129 -7.02 3.70 -15.13
C GLN A 129 -8.54 3.64 -14.87
N VAL A 130 -8.94 3.08 -13.73
CA VAL A 130 -10.37 2.92 -13.38
C VAL A 130 -10.98 4.17 -12.73
N CYS A 131 -10.19 5.19 -12.40
CA CYS A 131 -10.67 6.42 -11.77
C CYS A 131 -11.28 7.39 -12.79
N GLN A 132 -12.51 7.09 -13.24
CA GLN A 132 -13.19 7.86 -14.31
C GLN A 132 -13.43 9.34 -13.97
N VAL A 133 -13.52 9.68 -12.69
CA VAL A 133 -13.70 11.06 -12.20
C VAL A 133 -12.39 11.86 -12.16
N GLY A 134 -11.24 11.22 -12.41
CA GLY A 134 -9.92 11.87 -12.40
C GLY A 134 -9.50 12.36 -11.02
N ALA A 135 -9.88 11.64 -9.97
CA ALA A 135 -9.40 11.88 -8.61
C ALA A 135 -7.98 11.34 -8.38
N LEU A 136 -7.57 10.35 -9.18
CA LEU A 136 -6.22 9.80 -9.21
C LEU A 136 -5.62 10.07 -10.59
N VAL A 137 -4.44 10.70 -10.64
CA VAL A 137 -3.74 11.03 -11.90
C VAL A 137 -2.29 10.61 -11.81
N TYR A 138 -1.80 9.86 -12.79
CA TYR A 138 -0.42 9.38 -12.86
C TYR A 138 0.46 10.37 -13.63
N GLU A 139 1.65 10.65 -13.10
CA GLU A 139 2.66 11.52 -13.72
C GLU A 139 4.07 10.95 -13.49
N GLU A 140 4.96 11.20 -14.44
CA GLU A 140 6.38 10.83 -14.39
C GLU A 140 7.23 12.07 -14.62
N GLU A 141 8.31 12.21 -13.85
CA GLU A 141 9.28 13.30 -13.97
C GLU A 141 10.70 12.75 -13.79
N GLU A 142 11.65 13.20 -14.60
CA GLU A 142 13.07 12.86 -14.41
C GLU A 142 13.66 13.73 -13.30
N GLU A 143 14.13 13.11 -12.22
CA GLU A 143 14.81 13.80 -11.12
C GLU A 143 16.13 13.10 -10.76
N GLU A 144 17.11 13.87 -10.30
CA GLU A 144 18.34 13.33 -9.73
C GLU A 144 18.05 12.87 -8.29
N VAL A 145 18.02 11.56 -8.06
CA VAL A 145 17.74 10.97 -6.75
C VAL A 145 18.80 9.93 -6.39
N GLU A 146 19.09 9.79 -5.10
CA GLU A 146 19.99 8.74 -4.60
C GLU A 146 19.31 7.37 -4.79
N GLU A 147 20.05 6.38 -5.28
CA GLU A 147 19.53 5.02 -5.46
C GLU A 147 19.31 4.37 -4.08
N GLU A 148 18.04 4.09 -3.75
CA GLU A 148 17.68 3.37 -2.53
C GLU A 148 17.34 1.91 -2.83
N VAL A 149 18.04 0.99 -2.15
CA VAL A 149 17.69 -0.44 -2.16
C VAL A 149 16.37 -0.61 -1.40
N ARG A 150 15.29 -0.86 -2.15
CA ARG A 150 13.97 -1.11 -1.59
C ARG A 150 13.81 -2.61 -1.33
N PRO A 151 13.47 -3.04 -0.10
CA PRO A 151 13.21 -4.44 0.18
C PRO A 151 11.99 -4.91 -0.62
N ASP A 152 12.08 -6.13 -1.15
CA ASP A 152 11.01 -6.75 -1.92
C ASP A 152 9.85 -7.23 -1.03
N GLU A 153 8.75 -7.68 -1.65
CA GLU A 153 7.55 -8.13 -0.93
C GLU A 153 7.85 -9.34 0.00
N MET A 154 8.73 -10.25 -0.41
CA MET A 154 9.07 -11.44 0.38
C MET A 154 9.88 -11.07 1.63
N GLU A 155 10.87 -10.20 1.50
CA GLU A 155 11.66 -9.69 2.61
C GLU A 155 10.79 -8.97 3.64
N ILE A 156 9.87 -8.13 3.18
CA ILE A 156 8.93 -7.41 4.05
C ILE A 156 8.00 -8.40 4.78
N GLY A 157 7.48 -9.39 4.07
CA GLY A 157 6.64 -10.45 4.64
C GLY A 157 7.38 -11.26 5.72
N LEU A 158 8.59 -11.73 5.41
CA LEU A 158 9.43 -12.48 6.36
C LEU A 158 9.79 -11.62 7.57
N LYS A 159 10.14 -10.35 7.38
CA LYS A 159 10.44 -9.41 8.47
C LYS A 159 9.25 -9.23 9.40
N SER A 160 8.03 -9.09 8.86
CA SER A 160 6.80 -9.04 9.65
C SER A 160 6.58 -10.31 10.47
N LEU A 161 6.80 -11.48 9.89
CA LEU A 161 6.70 -12.76 10.60
C LEU A 161 7.76 -12.91 11.69
N ILE A 162 9.01 -12.48 11.44
CA ILE A 162 10.09 -12.47 12.43
C ILE A 162 9.71 -11.55 13.60
N ASP A 163 9.21 -10.35 13.34
CA ASP A 163 8.78 -9.42 14.37
C ASP A 163 7.61 -9.98 15.22
N LYS A 164 6.71 -10.76 14.61
CA LYS A 164 5.53 -11.33 15.27
C LYS A 164 5.82 -12.62 16.05
N TYR A 165 6.67 -13.49 15.53
CA TYR A 165 6.85 -14.86 16.03
C TYR A 165 8.27 -15.18 16.52
N GLY A 166 9.24 -14.33 16.22
CA GLY A 166 10.66 -14.58 16.47
C GLY A 166 11.33 -15.42 15.38
N LEU A 167 12.63 -15.17 15.17
CA LEU A 167 13.42 -15.82 14.12
C LEU A 167 13.51 -17.35 14.31
N GLU A 168 13.78 -17.81 15.53
CA GLU A 168 13.94 -19.25 15.83
C GLU A 168 12.69 -20.04 15.47
N LYS A 169 11.52 -19.59 15.92
CA LYS A 169 10.24 -20.25 15.65
C LYS A 169 9.91 -20.28 14.16
N LEU A 170 10.27 -19.22 13.44
CA LEU A 170 10.07 -19.15 11.98
C LEU A 170 11.00 -20.16 11.27
N ALA A 171 12.28 -20.20 11.64
CA ALA A 171 13.26 -21.13 11.09
C ALA A 171 12.88 -22.60 11.33
N ASP A 172 12.47 -22.95 12.55
CA ASP A 172 12.02 -24.30 12.91
C ASP A 172 10.76 -24.70 12.14
N THR A 173 9.83 -23.76 11.94
CA THR A 173 8.62 -24.02 11.18
C THR A 173 8.92 -24.24 9.71
N PHE A 174 9.78 -23.40 9.12
CA PHE A 174 10.23 -23.56 7.75
C PHE A 174 10.96 -24.89 7.53
N ALA A 175 11.89 -25.27 8.43
CA ALA A 175 12.62 -26.53 8.35
C ALA A 175 11.71 -27.77 8.44
N ARG A 176 10.65 -27.72 9.27
CA ARG A 176 9.65 -28.81 9.33
C ARG A 176 8.78 -28.89 8.08
N MET A 177 8.47 -27.75 7.45
CA MET A 177 7.67 -27.71 6.23
C MET A 177 8.48 -28.17 5.01
N SER A 178 9.75 -27.78 4.91
CA SER A 178 10.62 -28.15 3.79
C SER A 178 10.94 -29.65 3.72
N GLN A 179 10.80 -30.38 4.83
CA GLN A 179 10.92 -31.85 4.86
C GLN A 179 9.66 -32.58 4.39
N LYS A 180 8.53 -31.88 4.25
CA LYS A 180 7.23 -32.44 3.82
C LYS A 180 6.90 -32.14 2.36
N VAL A 181 7.72 -31.36 1.67
CA VAL A 181 7.57 -30.98 0.26
C VAL A 181 8.46 -31.87 -0.59
#